data_AF-R6SGN7-F1
#
_entry.id   AF-R6SGN7-F1
#
_cell.length_a   1.000
_cell.length_b   1.000
_cell.length_c   1.000
_cell.angle_alpha   90.00
_cell.angle_beta   90.00
_cell.angle_gamma   90.00
#
_symmetry.space_group_name_H-M   'P 1'
#
loop_
_entity.id
_entity.type
_entity.pdbx_description
1 polymer ?
#
loop_
_entity_poly.entity_id
_entity_poly.type
_entity_poly.pdbx_seq_one_letter_code
_entity_poly.pdbx_strand_id
1 'polypeptide(L)'
;MEQKNRKNKKRKEEKKNGRRRAWPFVIGGSLLLCVALVAGLLLWLLPARKDTLVQENDGSYRDGSGQHFLWLGLSFEPVGREKEASAVVKAGKMEVDLYRISNMSAGKWYSSEDGSVFGMLEKVPTLSELTVNEIAICRDATTVSELGQIAKRSNIEAICSFMEDGEAVAYPGIEATVKYVLRFRLGDEYSGLYYKLEYLEYADGIEVADGKRGTCFLYDRATGRCVPVDGTIHTILEEGE
;
A
#
# COMPACT_ATOMS: atom_id res chain seq x y z
N MET A 1 -4.07 -74.45 54.18
CA MET A 1 -4.03 -72.96 54.20
C MET A 1 -2.85 -72.37 53.39
N GLU A 2 -1.82 -73.14 53.02
CA GLU A 2 -0.60 -72.64 52.34
C GLU A 2 -0.73 -72.35 50.83
N GLN A 3 -1.62 -73.03 50.09
CA GLN A 3 -1.72 -72.83 48.63
C GLN A 3 -2.29 -71.46 48.23
N LYS A 4 -3.13 -70.83 49.06
CA LYS A 4 -3.68 -69.48 48.82
C LYS A 4 -2.62 -68.38 48.94
N ASN A 5 -1.62 -68.55 49.80
CA ASN A 5 -0.55 -67.56 50.01
C ASN A 5 0.47 -67.52 48.87
N ARG A 6 0.75 -68.66 48.20
CA ARG A 6 1.67 -68.69 47.05
C ARG A 6 1.10 -68.02 45.79
N LYS A 7 -0.22 -68.14 45.53
CA LYS A 7 -0.87 -67.46 44.38
C LYS A 7 -0.92 -65.94 44.54
N ASN A 8 -1.10 -65.43 45.76
CA ASN A 8 -1.11 -63.99 46.02
C ASN A 8 0.28 -63.34 45.94
N LYS A 9 1.35 -64.08 46.22
CA LYS A 9 2.73 -63.58 46.09
C LYS A 9 3.15 -63.44 44.62
N LYS A 10 2.87 -64.45 43.77
CA LYS A 10 3.12 -64.38 42.32
C LYS A 10 2.34 -63.25 41.62
N ARG A 11 1.05 -63.06 41.94
CA ARG A 11 0.24 -61.95 41.39
C ARG A 11 0.73 -60.56 41.81
N LYS A 12 1.37 -60.42 42.98
CA LYS A 12 1.97 -59.15 43.42
C LYS A 12 3.29 -58.84 42.71
N GLU A 13 4.11 -59.85 42.40
CA GLU A 13 5.37 -59.67 41.67
C GLU A 13 5.16 -59.37 40.19
N GLU A 14 4.20 -60.02 39.52
CA GLU A 14 3.84 -59.70 38.13
C GLU A 14 3.30 -58.27 37.97
N LYS A 15 2.47 -57.79 38.91
CA LYS A 15 2.00 -56.39 38.92
C LYS A 15 3.13 -55.37 39.19
N LYS A 16 4.16 -55.76 39.93
CA LYS A 16 5.32 -54.87 40.23
C LYS A 16 6.25 -54.74 39.03
N ASN A 17 6.42 -55.81 38.24
CA ASN A 17 7.25 -55.81 37.03
C ASN A 17 6.56 -55.15 35.82
N GLY A 18 5.22 -55.25 35.70
CA GLY A 18 4.47 -54.52 34.66
C GLY A 18 4.50 -53.00 34.84
N ARG A 19 4.44 -52.51 36.09
CA ARG A 19 4.48 -51.06 36.39
C ARG A 19 5.85 -50.41 36.17
N ARG A 20 6.95 -51.16 36.27
CA ARG A 20 8.31 -50.63 36.07
C ARG A 20 8.73 -50.52 34.61
N ARG A 21 8.07 -51.24 33.69
CA ARG A 21 8.39 -51.17 32.24
C ARG A 21 7.66 -50.07 31.46
N ALA A 22 6.57 -49.52 32.00
CA ALA A 22 5.79 -48.48 31.32
C ALA A 22 6.27 -47.04 31.63
N TRP A 23 7.04 -46.84 32.69
CA TRP A 23 7.51 -45.51 33.13
C TRP A 23 8.48 -44.78 32.18
N PRO A 24 9.47 -45.43 31.53
CA PRO A 24 10.37 -44.70 30.63
C PRO A 24 9.67 -44.25 29.34
N PHE A 25 8.61 -44.94 28.90
CA PHE A 25 7.90 -44.60 27.66
C PHE A 25 6.91 -43.44 27.83
N VAL A 26 6.24 -43.33 28.98
CA VAL A 26 5.30 -42.22 29.25
C VAL A 26 6.05 -40.90 29.46
N ILE A 27 7.22 -40.93 30.10
CA ILE A 27 8.03 -39.72 30.33
C ILE A 27 8.67 -39.25 29.00
N GLY A 28 9.15 -40.17 28.16
CA GLY A 28 9.71 -39.83 26.84
C GLY A 28 8.68 -39.22 25.88
N GLY A 29 7.45 -39.74 25.87
CA GLY A 29 6.36 -39.19 25.06
C GLY A 29 5.93 -37.78 25.49
N SER A 30 5.83 -37.52 26.80
CA SER A 30 5.50 -36.20 27.33
C SER A 30 6.63 -35.18 27.09
N LEU A 31 7.90 -35.59 27.15
CA LEU A 31 9.02 -34.69 26.84
C LEU A 31 9.04 -34.29 25.36
N LEU A 32 8.79 -35.24 24.46
CA LEU A 32 8.68 -34.97 23.02
C LEU A 32 7.52 -34.03 22.69
N LEU A 33 6.38 -34.21 23.36
CA LEU A 33 5.23 -33.32 23.20
C LEU A 33 5.53 -31.89 23.71
N CYS A 34 6.20 -31.77 24.86
CA CYS A 34 6.64 -30.47 25.38
C CYS A 34 7.66 -29.79 24.46
N VAL A 35 8.62 -30.53 23.91
CA VAL A 35 9.60 -29.98 22.95
C VAL A 35 8.91 -29.55 21.65
N ALA A 36 7.93 -30.31 21.15
CA ALA A 36 7.16 -29.93 19.97
C ALA A 36 6.28 -28.70 20.20
N LEU A 37 5.64 -28.59 21.37
CA LEU A 37 4.85 -27.40 21.76
C LEU A 37 5.74 -26.17 21.92
N VAL A 38 6.89 -26.29 22.58
CA VAL A 38 7.84 -25.19 22.75
C VAL A 38 8.47 -24.79 21.41
N ALA A 39 8.80 -25.75 20.54
CA ALA A 39 9.29 -25.47 19.19
C ALA A 39 8.21 -24.80 18.32
N GLY A 40 6.96 -25.25 18.39
CA GLY A 40 5.83 -24.62 17.72
C GLY A 40 5.56 -23.20 18.22
N LEU A 41 5.66 -22.97 19.54
CA LEU A 41 5.55 -21.65 20.16
C LEU A 41 6.71 -20.73 19.74
N LEU A 42 7.94 -21.26 19.70
CA LEU A 42 9.14 -20.54 19.25
C LEU A 42 9.06 -20.19 17.75
N LEU A 43 8.53 -21.08 16.92
CA LEU A 43 8.24 -20.82 15.50
C LEU A 43 7.15 -19.76 15.31
N TRP A 44 6.19 -19.70 16.23
CA TRP A 44 5.17 -18.62 16.28
C TRP A 44 5.73 -17.27 16.77
N LEU A 45 6.79 -17.31 17.59
CA LEU A 45 7.48 -16.13 18.10
C LEU A 45 8.60 -15.63 17.18
N LEU A 46 8.96 -16.38 16.13
CA LEU A 46 9.83 -15.84 15.10
C LEU A 46 9.09 -14.67 14.45
N PRO A 47 9.70 -13.48 14.37
CA PRO A 47 9.09 -12.37 13.65
C PRO A 47 8.78 -12.86 12.24
N ALA A 48 7.52 -12.67 11.80
CA ALA A 48 7.14 -12.93 10.42
C ALA A 48 8.20 -12.27 9.55
N ARG A 49 8.86 -13.07 8.70
CA ARG A 49 9.97 -12.59 7.87
C ARG A 49 9.42 -11.43 7.04
N LYS A 50 9.87 -10.21 7.31
CA LYS A 50 9.47 -9.04 6.52
C LYS A 50 9.89 -9.30 5.07
N ASP A 51 8.97 -9.14 4.14
CA ASP A 51 9.32 -9.22 2.73
C ASP A 51 10.35 -8.14 2.41
N THR A 52 11.39 -8.49 1.66
CA THR A 52 12.42 -7.53 1.26
C THR A 52 12.29 -7.29 -0.23
N LEU A 53 11.93 -6.07 -0.61
CA LEU A 53 11.92 -5.58 -1.98
C LEU A 53 13.30 -5.02 -2.31
N VAL A 54 13.97 -5.60 -3.30
CA VAL A 54 15.29 -5.16 -3.76
C VAL A 54 15.13 -4.47 -5.10
N GLN A 55 15.68 -3.25 -5.22
CA GLN A 55 15.63 -2.50 -6.47
C GLN A 55 16.43 -3.20 -7.58
N GLU A 56 15.83 -3.31 -8.76
CA GLU A 56 16.43 -3.84 -9.97
C GLU A 56 16.99 -2.72 -10.85
N ASN A 57 17.81 -3.09 -11.85
CA ASN A 57 18.47 -2.12 -12.74
C ASN A 57 17.48 -1.32 -13.62
N ASP A 58 16.28 -1.85 -13.84
CA ASP A 58 15.21 -1.20 -14.61
C ASP A 58 14.35 -0.25 -13.73
N GLY A 59 14.67 -0.13 -12.44
CA GLY A 59 13.94 0.70 -11.48
C GLY A 59 12.74 -0.01 -10.84
N SER A 60 12.41 -1.25 -11.25
CA SER A 60 11.44 -2.10 -10.56
C SER A 60 12.03 -2.66 -9.26
N TYR A 61 11.22 -3.40 -8.51
CA TYR A 61 11.64 -4.04 -7.26
C TYR A 61 11.23 -5.49 -7.25
N ARG A 62 12.09 -6.37 -6.74
CA ARG A 62 11.82 -7.81 -6.64
C ARG A 62 11.83 -8.27 -5.19
N ASP A 63 10.86 -9.10 -4.82
CA ASP A 63 10.85 -9.74 -3.52
C ASP A 63 11.71 -11.03 -3.48
N GLY A 64 11.77 -11.70 -2.33
CA GLY A 64 12.49 -12.97 -2.18
C GLY A 64 11.84 -14.17 -2.90
N SER A 65 10.59 -14.04 -3.37
CA SER A 65 9.86 -15.08 -4.11
C SER A 65 9.98 -14.93 -5.63
N GLY A 66 10.51 -13.79 -6.10
CA GLY A 66 10.65 -13.46 -7.51
C GLY A 66 9.48 -12.63 -8.08
N GLN A 67 8.57 -12.15 -7.24
CA GLN A 67 7.49 -11.24 -7.63
C GLN A 67 8.04 -9.83 -7.87
N HIS A 68 7.50 -9.17 -8.89
CA HIS A 68 7.91 -7.85 -9.34
C HIS A 68 6.93 -6.78 -8.86
N PHE A 69 7.47 -5.69 -8.35
CA PHE A 69 6.76 -4.53 -7.86
C PHE A 69 7.25 -3.29 -8.60
N LEU A 70 6.32 -2.40 -8.89
CA LEU A 70 6.61 -1.09 -9.46
C LEU A 70 6.39 -0.02 -8.40
N TRP A 71 7.27 0.98 -8.37
CA TRP A 71 6.96 2.23 -7.71
C TRP A 71 6.00 3.02 -8.60
N LEU A 72 4.86 3.45 -8.04
CA LEU A 72 3.80 4.12 -8.80
C LEU A 72 4.08 5.61 -9.02
N GLY A 73 5.22 6.13 -8.58
CA GLY A 73 5.55 7.55 -8.72
C GLY A 73 4.82 8.44 -7.72
N LEU A 74 4.79 9.75 -8.01
CA LEU A 74 4.24 10.78 -7.12
C LEU A 74 2.75 11.08 -7.34
N SER A 75 2.14 10.52 -8.39
CA SER A 75 0.71 10.72 -8.67
C SER A 75 -0.18 9.86 -7.76
N PHE A 76 0.36 8.80 -7.16
CA PHE A 76 -0.42 7.92 -6.29
C PHE A 76 -0.15 8.20 -4.82
N GLU A 77 -1.21 8.16 -4.01
CA GLU A 77 -1.17 8.30 -2.56
C GLU A 77 -2.01 7.19 -1.91
N PRO A 78 -1.53 6.54 -0.83
CA PRO A 78 -2.36 5.60 -0.09
C PRO A 78 -3.49 6.33 0.64
N VAL A 79 -4.71 5.79 0.58
CA VAL A 79 -5.84 6.26 1.40
C VAL A 79 -5.53 6.07 2.89
N GLY A 80 -4.87 4.97 3.22
CA GLY A 80 -4.46 4.63 4.57
C GLY A 80 -3.48 3.46 4.56
N ARG A 81 -2.77 3.29 5.67
CA ARG A 81 -1.81 2.21 5.87
C ARG A 81 -2.02 1.53 7.22
N GLU A 82 -1.65 0.26 7.28
CA GLU A 82 -1.54 -0.47 8.55
C GLU A 82 -0.40 0.12 9.41
N LYS A 83 -0.50 -0.08 10.73
CA LYS A 83 0.46 0.52 11.70
C LYS A 83 1.79 -0.23 11.76
N GLU A 84 1.79 -1.52 11.44
CA GLU A 84 2.96 -2.37 11.57
C GLU A 84 3.66 -2.53 10.22
N ALA A 85 4.97 -2.35 10.21
CA ALA A 85 5.78 -2.58 9.02
C ALA A 85 5.77 -4.08 8.68
N SER A 86 5.45 -4.37 7.42
CA SER A 86 5.24 -5.73 6.89
C SER A 86 6.31 -6.15 5.90
N ALA A 87 6.96 -5.17 5.27
CA ALA A 87 7.99 -5.36 4.28
C ALA A 87 9.04 -4.24 4.43
N VAL A 88 10.09 -4.33 3.62
CA VAL A 88 11.19 -3.37 3.58
C VAL A 88 11.62 -3.21 2.13
N VAL A 89 11.87 -1.99 1.69
CA VAL A 89 12.54 -1.73 0.40
C VAL A 89 14.00 -1.36 0.62
N LYS A 90 14.89 -1.97 -0.18
CA LYS A 90 16.32 -1.70 -0.21
C LYS A 90 16.69 -0.98 -1.49
N ALA A 91 17.08 0.29 -1.35
CA ALA A 91 17.60 1.13 -2.43
C ALA A 91 19.07 1.46 -2.10
N GLY A 92 19.99 0.68 -2.67
CA GLY A 92 21.42 0.77 -2.35
C GLY A 92 21.70 0.47 -0.87
N LYS A 93 22.17 1.47 -0.11
CA LYS A 93 22.45 1.36 1.33
C LYS A 93 21.27 1.77 2.22
N MET A 94 20.22 2.31 1.63
CA MET A 94 19.03 2.74 2.36
C MET A 94 18.04 1.59 2.51
N GLU A 95 17.47 1.51 3.70
CA GLU A 95 16.43 0.57 4.07
C GLU A 95 15.22 1.40 4.53
N VAL A 96 14.06 1.19 3.89
CA VAL A 96 12.83 1.91 4.20
C VAL A 96 11.74 0.89 4.53
N ASP A 97 11.11 1.05 5.69
CA ASP A 97 10.00 0.22 6.11
C ASP A 97 8.78 0.44 5.22
N LEU A 98 8.11 -0.66 4.88
CA LEU A 98 6.91 -0.70 4.08
C LEU A 98 5.74 -1.28 4.87
N TYR A 99 4.61 -0.62 4.72
CA TYR A 99 3.35 -0.89 5.41
C TYR A 99 2.32 -1.35 4.38
N ARG A 100 1.41 -2.24 4.78
CA ARG A 100 0.29 -2.63 3.91
C ARG A 100 -0.65 -1.45 3.73
N ILE A 101 -1.16 -1.30 2.52
CA ILE A 101 -2.19 -0.30 2.21
C ILE A 101 -3.54 -0.86 2.63
N SER A 102 -4.30 -0.08 3.43
CA SER A 102 -5.63 -0.48 3.88
C SER A 102 -6.57 -0.68 2.69
N ASN A 103 -7.49 -1.65 2.81
CA ASN A 103 -8.45 -2.02 1.76
C ASN A 103 -7.84 -2.52 0.44
N MET A 104 -6.54 -2.87 0.43
CA MET A 104 -5.88 -3.47 -0.73
C MET A 104 -5.44 -4.91 -0.42
N SER A 105 -5.22 -5.72 -1.46
CA SER A 105 -4.79 -7.10 -1.26
C SER A 105 -3.39 -7.17 -0.65
N ALA A 106 -3.29 -7.80 0.52
CA ALA A 106 -2.02 -8.03 1.21
C ALA A 106 -1.01 -8.76 0.31
N GLY A 107 0.27 -8.39 0.44
CA GLY A 107 1.35 -8.98 -0.37
C GLY A 107 1.49 -8.38 -1.76
N LYS A 108 0.49 -7.67 -2.29
CA LYS A 108 0.56 -7.01 -3.60
C LYS A 108 0.80 -5.51 -3.53
N TRP A 109 0.51 -4.89 -2.38
CA TRP A 109 0.47 -3.43 -2.25
C TRP A 109 1.12 -2.97 -0.96
N TYR A 110 2.03 -2.03 -1.10
CA TYR A 110 2.80 -1.47 0.00
C TYR A 110 2.92 0.05 -0.12
N SER A 111 3.02 0.72 1.01
CA SER A 111 3.39 2.13 1.09
C SER A 111 4.52 2.31 2.09
N SER A 112 5.45 3.22 1.82
CA SER A 112 6.40 3.72 2.83
C SER A 112 5.75 4.76 3.74
N GLU A 113 6.49 5.18 4.78
CA GLU A 113 6.03 6.18 5.75
C GLU A 113 5.79 7.57 5.13
N ASP A 114 6.57 7.92 4.10
CA ASP A 114 6.42 9.17 3.33
C ASP A 114 5.29 9.13 2.30
N GLY A 115 4.62 7.98 2.13
CA GLY A 115 3.49 7.79 1.22
C GLY A 115 3.85 7.27 -0.17
N SER A 116 5.11 6.91 -0.45
CA SER A 116 5.46 6.27 -1.73
C SER A 116 4.80 4.90 -1.87
N VAL A 117 4.14 4.66 -3.00
CA VAL A 117 3.34 3.46 -3.25
C VAL A 117 4.08 2.46 -4.14
N PHE A 118 4.06 1.19 -3.74
CA PHE A 118 4.60 0.06 -4.47
C PHE A 118 3.50 -0.97 -4.73
N GLY A 119 3.36 -1.40 -5.98
CA GLY A 119 2.32 -2.33 -6.40
C GLY A 119 2.88 -3.45 -7.27
N MET A 120 2.40 -4.67 -7.08
CA MET A 120 2.68 -5.80 -7.96
C MET A 120 1.86 -5.68 -9.24
N LEU A 121 2.43 -5.03 -10.25
CA LEU A 121 1.79 -4.65 -11.51
C LEU A 121 2.71 -4.92 -12.70
N GLU A 122 2.13 -5.12 -13.89
CA GLU A 122 2.90 -5.18 -15.14
C GLU A 122 3.35 -3.78 -15.62
N LYS A 123 2.52 -2.77 -15.38
CA LYS A 123 2.79 -1.35 -15.69
C LYS A 123 2.07 -0.43 -14.71
N VAL A 124 2.57 0.79 -14.55
CA VAL A 124 1.86 1.83 -13.79
C VAL A 124 0.67 2.32 -14.64
N PRO A 125 -0.57 2.28 -14.12
CA PRO A 125 -1.74 2.70 -14.89
C PRO A 125 -1.74 4.22 -15.11
N THR A 126 -2.18 4.64 -16.30
CA THR A 126 -2.43 6.05 -16.61
C THR A 126 -3.80 6.49 -16.08
N LEU A 127 -4.04 7.80 -15.96
CA LEU A 127 -5.35 8.32 -15.54
C LEU A 127 -6.50 7.77 -16.41
N SER A 128 -6.27 7.60 -17.71
CA SER A 128 -7.24 7.10 -18.69
C SER A 128 -7.62 5.64 -18.50
N GLU A 129 -6.77 4.88 -17.81
CA GLU A 129 -6.98 3.46 -17.51
C GLU A 129 -7.69 3.28 -16.16
N LEU A 130 -7.81 4.36 -15.38
CA LEU A 130 -8.43 4.33 -14.06
C LEU A 130 -9.91 4.66 -14.13
N THR A 131 -10.71 3.88 -13.41
CA THR A 131 -12.10 4.28 -13.12
C THR A 131 -12.08 5.29 -11.97
N VAL A 132 -12.48 6.53 -12.26
CA VAL A 132 -12.62 7.60 -11.27
C VAL A 132 -14.07 7.74 -10.84
N ASN A 133 -14.33 7.62 -9.55
CA ASN A 133 -15.66 7.73 -8.97
C ASN A 133 -15.99 9.16 -8.53
N GLU A 134 -15.00 9.87 -8.00
CA GLU A 134 -15.17 11.18 -7.39
C GLU A 134 -13.82 11.88 -7.30
N ILE A 135 -13.83 13.22 -7.25
CA ILE A 135 -12.62 14.03 -7.02
C ILE A 135 -12.84 14.87 -5.76
N ALA A 136 -11.98 14.70 -4.76
CA ALA A 136 -11.93 15.57 -3.59
C ALA A 136 -10.96 16.73 -3.84
N ILE A 137 -11.40 17.97 -3.57
CA ILE A 137 -10.60 19.18 -3.72
C ILE A 137 -9.96 19.50 -2.36
N CYS A 138 -8.64 19.54 -2.28
CA CYS A 138 -7.91 19.77 -1.03
C CYS A 138 -7.05 21.04 -1.11
N ARG A 139 -7.04 21.84 -0.05
CA ARG A 139 -6.24 23.10 0.01
C ARG A 139 -4.75 22.88 0.11
N ASP A 140 -4.34 21.77 0.69
CA ASP A 140 -2.93 21.40 0.84
C ASP A 140 -2.75 19.89 0.64
N ALA A 141 -1.48 19.47 0.56
CA ALA A 141 -1.13 18.06 0.48
C ALA A 141 -1.45 17.29 1.77
N THR A 142 -1.76 17.97 2.88
CA THR A 142 -2.16 17.31 4.12
C THR A 142 -3.65 16.99 4.07
N THR A 143 -4.02 15.89 4.70
CA THR A 143 -5.36 15.28 4.63
C THR A 143 -6.46 16.11 5.32
N VAL A 144 -6.17 17.33 5.78
CA VAL A 144 -6.92 18.00 6.85
C VAL A 144 -8.02 18.95 6.35
N SER A 145 -8.00 19.39 5.09
CA SER A 145 -8.98 20.36 4.60
C SER A 145 -9.48 20.03 3.19
N GLU A 146 -10.41 19.07 3.10
CA GLU A 146 -11.26 18.92 1.93
C GLU A 146 -12.16 20.16 1.83
N LEU A 147 -12.07 20.87 0.71
CA LEU A 147 -12.84 22.08 0.42
C LEU A 147 -14.16 21.78 -0.27
N GLY A 148 -14.22 20.67 -0.99
CA GLY A 148 -15.38 20.24 -1.75
C GLY A 148 -15.14 18.89 -2.45
N GLN A 149 -16.20 18.39 -3.08
CA GLN A 149 -16.20 17.15 -3.85
C GLN A 149 -16.82 17.40 -5.22
N ILE A 150 -16.32 16.69 -6.23
CA ILE A 150 -16.89 16.65 -7.57
C ILE A 150 -17.34 15.21 -7.80
N ALA A 151 -18.66 15.00 -7.80
CA ALA A 151 -19.27 13.70 -8.01
C ALA A 151 -19.97 13.60 -9.37
N LYS A 152 -20.30 14.74 -9.99
CA LYS A 152 -20.93 14.75 -11.31
C LYS A 152 -20.00 14.18 -12.38
N ARG A 153 -20.41 13.08 -13.01
CA ARG A 153 -19.60 12.33 -13.98
C ARG A 153 -19.05 13.19 -15.13
N SER A 154 -19.85 14.10 -15.68
CA SER A 154 -19.40 14.99 -16.76
C SER A 154 -18.26 15.93 -16.34
N ASN A 155 -18.24 16.36 -15.07
CA ASN A 155 -17.21 17.24 -14.53
C ASN A 155 -15.89 16.47 -14.33
N ILE A 156 -16.00 15.23 -13.82
CA ILE A 156 -14.86 14.31 -13.71
C ILE A 156 -14.25 14.04 -15.09
N GLU A 157 -15.08 13.69 -16.07
CA GLU A 157 -14.64 13.42 -17.44
C GLU A 157 -13.99 14.63 -18.10
N ALA A 158 -14.53 15.83 -17.87
CA ALA A 158 -13.92 17.06 -18.36
C ALA A 158 -12.50 17.26 -17.79
N ILE A 159 -12.33 17.11 -16.47
CA ILE A 159 -11.01 17.24 -15.82
C ILE A 159 -10.01 16.21 -16.37
N CYS A 160 -10.43 14.94 -16.48
CA CYS A 160 -9.58 13.89 -17.03
C CYS A 160 -9.19 14.17 -18.49
N SER A 161 -10.15 14.58 -19.34
CA SER A 161 -9.87 14.88 -20.76
C SER A 161 -8.94 16.08 -20.91
N PHE A 162 -9.08 17.15 -20.11
CA PHE A 162 -8.08 18.23 -20.11
C PHE A 162 -6.69 17.70 -19.82
N MET A 163 -6.55 16.89 -18.77
CA MET A 163 -5.26 16.34 -18.38
C MET A 163 -4.67 15.42 -19.49
N GLU A 164 -5.49 14.60 -20.14
CA GLU A 164 -5.04 13.58 -21.10
C GLU A 164 -4.81 14.13 -22.51
N ASP A 165 -5.77 14.92 -23.00
CA ASP A 165 -5.83 15.36 -24.40
C ASP A 165 -5.28 16.79 -24.59
N GLY A 166 -5.20 17.57 -23.51
CA GLY A 166 -4.76 18.95 -23.57
C GLY A 166 -3.30 19.11 -24.03
N GLU A 167 -3.00 20.24 -24.66
CA GLU A 167 -1.63 20.54 -25.08
C GLU A 167 -0.77 20.82 -23.85
N ALA A 168 0.25 19.98 -23.63
CA ALA A 168 1.15 20.14 -22.50
C ALA A 168 2.11 21.32 -22.72
N VAL A 169 2.34 22.08 -21.65
CA VAL A 169 3.28 23.19 -21.61
C VAL A 169 4.39 22.91 -20.60
N ALA A 170 5.45 23.71 -20.66
CA ALA A 170 6.48 23.68 -19.62
C ALA A 170 5.87 24.09 -18.27
N TYR A 171 6.24 23.37 -17.21
CA TYR A 171 5.85 23.75 -15.85
C TYR A 171 6.36 25.17 -15.54
N PRO A 172 5.51 26.10 -15.07
CA PRO A 172 5.88 27.51 -14.92
C PRO A 172 7.08 27.80 -14.00
N GLY A 173 7.40 26.89 -13.06
CA GLY A 173 8.58 27.01 -12.19
C GLY A 173 8.53 28.14 -11.15
N ILE A 174 7.48 28.96 -11.16
CA ILE A 174 7.21 29.99 -10.16
C ILE A 174 6.10 29.54 -9.21
N GLU A 175 6.01 30.19 -8.05
CA GLU A 175 5.01 29.89 -7.04
C GLU A 175 3.60 30.30 -7.51
N ALA A 176 2.66 29.38 -7.40
CA ALA A 176 1.25 29.63 -7.73
C ALA A 176 0.58 30.45 -6.63
N THR A 177 -0.32 31.36 -7.02
CA THR A 177 -1.13 32.16 -6.10
C THR A 177 -2.19 31.30 -5.40
N VAL A 178 -2.77 30.35 -6.11
CA VAL A 178 -3.67 29.32 -5.57
C VAL A 178 -3.13 27.96 -5.96
N LYS A 179 -3.18 27.03 -5.02
CA LYS A 179 -2.83 25.63 -5.24
C LYS A 179 -3.85 24.73 -4.57
N TYR A 180 -4.45 23.82 -5.34
CA TYR A 180 -5.26 22.72 -4.83
C TYR A 180 -4.63 21.37 -5.19
N VAL A 181 -4.82 20.39 -4.32
CA VAL A 181 -4.57 18.98 -4.63
C VAL A 181 -5.91 18.33 -4.92
N LEU A 182 -6.05 17.80 -6.13
CA LEU A 182 -7.22 17.05 -6.56
C LEU A 182 -6.95 15.57 -6.29
N ARG A 183 -7.66 14.97 -5.34
CA ARG A 183 -7.56 13.54 -4.99
C ARG A 183 -8.70 12.78 -5.66
N PHE A 184 -8.36 11.98 -6.67
CA PHE A 184 -9.28 11.15 -7.44
C PHE A 184 -9.52 9.86 -6.67
N ARG A 185 -10.76 9.64 -6.21
CA ARG A 185 -11.19 8.38 -5.59
C ARG A 185 -11.39 7.34 -6.70
N LEU A 186 -10.62 6.25 -6.63
CA LEU A 186 -10.56 5.25 -7.69
C LEU A 186 -11.56 4.11 -7.46
N GLY A 187 -11.83 3.35 -8.53
CA GLY A 187 -12.66 2.15 -8.49
C GLY A 187 -12.07 1.01 -7.66
N ASP A 188 -12.83 -0.08 -7.54
CA ASP A 188 -12.59 -1.18 -6.59
C ASP A 188 -11.16 -1.74 -6.63
N GLU A 189 -10.58 -1.89 -7.83
CA GLU A 189 -9.22 -2.41 -8.03
C GLU A 189 -8.14 -1.58 -7.31
N TYR A 190 -8.33 -0.26 -7.26
CA TYR A 190 -7.39 0.70 -6.67
C TYR A 190 -8.01 1.47 -5.51
N SER A 191 -9.03 0.90 -4.85
CA SER A 191 -9.85 1.58 -3.82
C SER A 191 -9.07 2.06 -2.59
N GLY A 192 -7.89 1.49 -2.31
CA GLY A 192 -6.99 1.96 -1.27
C GLY A 192 -6.00 3.05 -1.71
N LEU A 193 -6.13 3.58 -2.94
CA LEU A 193 -5.28 4.61 -3.50
C LEU A 193 -6.09 5.83 -3.97
N TYR A 194 -5.46 6.98 -3.89
CA TYR A 194 -5.85 8.17 -4.65
C TYR A 194 -4.88 8.34 -5.82
N TYR A 195 -5.40 8.75 -6.98
CA TYR A 195 -4.60 9.43 -7.98
C TYR A 195 -4.66 10.95 -7.71
N LYS A 196 -3.57 11.68 -7.92
CA LYS A 196 -3.44 13.09 -7.54
C LYS A 196 -2.96 13.95 -8.68
N LEU A 197 -3.66 15.06 -8.86
CA LEU A 197 -3.22 16.19 -9.66
C LEU A 197 -3.12 17.44 -8.79
N GLU A 198 -2.30 18.38 -9.21
CA GLU A 198 -2.29 19.73 -8.65
C GLU A 198 -3.04 20.66 -9.61
N TYR A 199 -3.94 21.47 -9.07
CA TYR A 199 -4.51 22.61 -9.78
C TYR A 199 -3.82 23.89 -9.30
N LEU A 200 -3.38 24.71 -10.24
CA LEU A 200 -2.51 25.87 -9.99
C LEU A 200 -3.09 27.11 -10.65
N GLU A 201 -3.18 28.21 -9.93
CA GLU A 201 -3.54 29.53 -10.48
C GLU A 201 -2.43 30.55 -10.30
N TYR A 202 -2.21 31.38 -11.31
CA TYR A 202 -1.21 32.44 -11.34
C TYR A 202 -1.85 33.79 -11.64
N ALA A 203 -1.72 34.75 -10.71
CA ALA A 203 -2.36 36.06 -10.81
C ALA A 203 -2.02 36.83 -12.11
N ASP A 204 -0.75 36.81 -12.53
CA ASP A 204 -0.30 37.55 -13.72
C ASP A 204 -0.46 36.74 -15.01
N GLY A 205 -0.86 35.46 -14.92
CA GLY A 205 -0.81 34.51 -16.02
C GLY A 205 0.63 34.17 -16.45
N ILE A 206 0.79 32.99 -17.04
CA ILE A 206 2.06 32.46 -17.54
C ILE A 206 2.00 32.46 -19.07
N GLU A 207 3.06 32.94 -19.71
CA GLU A 207 3.19 32.81 -21.16
C GLU A 207 3.30 31.33 -21.54
N VAL A 208 2.39 30.89 -22.40
CA VAL A 208 2.36 29.55 -22.98
C VAL A 208 2.70 29.65 -24.46
N ALA A 209 2.68 28.52 -25.18
CA ALA A 209 2.95 28.49 -26.62
C ALA A 209 2.11 29.53 -27.40
N ASP A 210 2.69 30.02 -28.50
CA ASP A 210 2.10 31.04 -29.38
C ASP A 210 1.80 32.40 -28.73
N GLY A 211 2.51 32.75 -27.65
CA GLY A 211 2.39 34.05 -26.99
C GLY A 211 1.07 34.28 -26.25
N LYS A 212 0.29 33.21 -26.04
CA LYS A 212 -0.92 33.25 -25.19
C LYS A 212 -0.51 33.26 -23.73
N ARG A 213 -1.40 33.71 -22.85
CA ARG A 213 -1.24 33.60 -21.39
C ARG A 213 -2.27 32.64 -20.83
N GLY A 214 -1.81 31.63 -20.09
CA GLY A 214 -2.66 30.77 -19.28
C GLY A 214 -2.60 31.20 -17.82
N THR A 215 -3.73 31.28 -17.13
CA THR A 215 -3.79 31.64 -15.70
C THR A 215 -3.95 30.42 -14.80
N CYS A 216 -4.54 29.34 -15.32
CA CYS A 216 -4.87 28.14 -14.56
C CYS A 216 -4.28 26.90 -15.22
N PHE A 217 -3.80 25.94 -14.42
CA PHE A 217 -3.13 24.73 -14.91
C PHE A 217 -3.52 23.50 -14.09
N LEU A 218 -3.60 22.35 -14.76
CA LEU A 218 -3.51 21.03 -14.12
C LEU A 218 -2.08 20.52 -14.25
N TYR A 219 -1.58 19.87 -13.20
CA TYR A 219 -0.21 19.38 -13.15
C TYR A 219 -0.15 17.99 -12.52
N ASP A 220 0.42 17.04 -13.26
CA ASP A 220 0.82 15.73 -12.75
C ASP A 220 2.32 15.74 -12.43
N ARG A 221 2.63 15.62 -11.15
CA ARG A 221 4.00 15.69 -10.65
C ARG A 221 4.84 14.47 -11.05
N ALA A 222 4.25 13.30 -11.24
CA ALA A 222 5.05 12.12 -11.58
C ALA A 222 5.52 12.15 -13.04
N THR A 223 4.64 12.57 -13.95
CA THR A 223 4.95 12.67 -15.37
C THR A 223 5.57 14.01 -15.76
N GLY A 224 5.42 15.03 -14.91
CA GLY A 224 5.82 16.41 -15.21
C GLY A 224 4.87 17.10 -16.19
N ARG A 225 3.76 16.45 -16.56
CA ARG A 225 2.80 16.98 -17.53
C ARG A 225 2.01 18.11 -16.91
N CYS A 226 2.05 19.28 -17.54
CA CYS A 226 1.34 20.48 -17.13
C CYS A 226 0.45 20.95 -18.27
N VAL A 227 -0.84 21.16 -18.02
CA VAL A 227 -1.82 21.51 -19.05
C VAL A 227 -2.54 22.79 -18.64
N PRO A 228 -2.58 23.84 -19.49
CA PRO A 228 -3.41 25.01 -19.26
C PRO A 228 -4.90 24.63 -19.31
N VAL A 229 -5.68 25.11 -18.37
CA VAL A 229 -7.14 24.89 -18.34
C VAL A 229 -7.89 26.21 -18.49
N ASP A 230 -9.09 26.13 -19.05
CA ASP A 230 -9.95 27.29 -19.19
C ASP A 230 -10.83 27.53 -17.94
N GLY A 231 -11.68 28.55 -18.01
CA GLY A 231 -12.58 28.90 -16.91
C GLY A 231 -13.56 27.80 -16.50
N THR A 232 -13.80 26.79 -17.34
CA THR A 232 -14.70 25.68 -17.03
C THR A 232 -14.20 24.89 -15.83
N ILE A 233 -12.90 24.58 -15.78
CA ILE A 233 -12.32 23.83 -14.65
C ILE A 233 -12.35 24.68 -13.39
N HIS A 234 -12.08 25.98 -13.50
CA HIS A 234 -12.20 26.91 -12.36
C HIS A 234 -13.63 26.93 -11.82
N THR A 235 -14.64 27.07 -12.67
CA THR A 235 -16.06 27.02 -12.28
C THR A 235 -16.43 25.69 -11.62
N ILE A 236 -15.98 24.56 -12.16
CA ILE A 236 -16.21 23.24 -11.55
C ILE A 236 -15.63 23.18 -10.13
N LEU A 237 -14.44 23.74 -9.92
CA LEU A 237 -13.76 23.74 -8.62
C LEU A 237 -14.41 24.69 -7.61
N GLU A 238 -14.97 25.81 -8.05
CA GLU A 238 -15.70 26.75 -7.18
C GLU A 238 -17.11 26.28 -6.82
N GLU A 239 -17.84 25.68 -7.78
CA GLU A 239 -19.25 25.33 -7.61
C GLU A 239 -19.47 23.99 -6.90
N GLY A 240 -18.51 23.05 -6.98
CA GLY A 240 -18.52 21.81 -6.18
C GLY A 240 -19.81 20.97 -6.32
N GLU A 241 -20.20 20.64 -7.56
CA GLU A 241 -21.31 19.71 -7.86
C GLU A 241 -20.84 18.46 -8.62
#